data_AF-A0A382YL41-F1
#
_entry.id   AF-A0A382YL41-F1
#
_cell.length_a   1.000
_cell.length_b   1.000
_cell.length_c   1.000
_cell.angle_alpha   90.00
_cell.angle_beta   90.00
_cell.angle_gamma   90.00
#
_symmetry.space_group_name_H-M   'P 1'
#
loop_
_entity.id
_entity.type
_entity.pdbx_description
1 polymer ?
#
loop_
_entity_poly.entity_id
_entity_poly.type
_entity_poly.pdbx_seq_one_letter_code
_entity_poly.pdbx_strand_id
1 'polypeptide(L)'
;MPEKLIRITRRLVRELEPLRFSDPIACVYNPLVYARRAHEQYIRRFARRGVESVLLGINGGPFGMAQTGVPFGEVHHVRDWLGIEEKIDKPPLEHPKRPIQGFDCARSEVSG
;
A
#
# COMPACT_ATOMS: atom_id res chain seq x y z
N MET A 1 8.67 15.37 -10.10
CA MET A 1 7.33 15.35 -9.46
C MET A 1 7.10 14.11 -8.60
N PRO A 2 7.42 12.89 -9.06
CA PRO A 2 7.34 11.69 -8.22
C PRO A 2 8.06 11.83 -6.87
N GLU A 3 9.27 12.38 -6.87
CA GLU A 3 10.05 12.57 -5.65
C GLU A 3 9.40 13.51 -4.63
N LYS A 4 8.56 14.47 -5.07
CA LYS A 4 7.79 15.31 -4.14
C LYS A 4 6.69 14.50 -3.45
N LEU A 5 5.96 13.68 -4.20
CA LEU A 5 4.93 12.80 -3.63
C LEU A 5 5.54 11.75 -2.72
N ILE A 6 6.67 11.13 -3.10
CA ILE A 6 7.40 10.19 -2.25
C ILE A 6 7.83 10.86 -0.94
N ARG A 7 8.32 12.11 -0.97
CA ARG A 7 8.65 12.85 0.26
C ARG A 7 7.42 13.10 1.14
N ILE A 8 6.26 13.39 0.55
CA ILE A 8 5.00 13.55 1.28
C ILE A 8 4.61 12.22 1.94
N THR A 9 4.62 11.11 1.20
CA THR A 9 4.32 9.77 1.75
C THR A 9 5.27 9.40 2.88
N ARG A 10 6.59 9.61 2.71
CA ARG A 10 7.58 9.33 3.77
C ARG A 10 7.41 10.25 4.99
N ARG A 11 7.02 11.51 4.78
CA ARG A 11 6.69 12.42 5.88
C ARG A 11 5.47 11.91 6.66
N LEU A 12 4.40 11.53 5.96
CA LEU A 12 3.21 10.95 6.58
C LEU A 12 3.55 9.71 7.41
N VAL A 13 4.37 8.79 6.88
CA VAL A 13 4.83 7.61 7.63
C VAL A 13 5.48 7.99 8.96
N ARG A 14 6.37 9.00 8.97
CA ARG A 14 7.02 9.48 10.20
C ARG A 14 6.05 10.15 11.17
N GLU A 15 5.03 10.84 10.67
CA GLU A 15 4.00 11.47 11.50
C GLU A 15 3.05 10.44 12.13
N LEU A 16 2.84 9.29 11.47
CA LEU A 16 2.03 8.19 11.98
C LEU A 16 2.77 7.27 12.97
N GLU A 17 4.09 7.14 12.85
CA GLU A 17 4.93 6.26 13.69
C GLU A 17 4.78 6.44 15.22
N PRO A 18 4.68 7.67 15.78
CA PRO A 18 4.52 7.83 17.23
C PRO A 18 3.09 7.54 17.73
N LEU A 19 2.11 7.37 16.84
CA LEU A 19 0.74 7.09 17.27
C LEU A 19 0.66 5.74 17.98
N ARG A 20 -0.15 5.70 19.05
CA ARG A 20 -0.42 4.49 19.82
C ARG A 20 -1.92 4.26 19.81
N PHE A 21 -2.29 3.01 19.59
CA PHE A 21 -3.67 2.58 19.50
C PHE A 21 -3.92 1.59 20.64
N SER A 22 -5.03 1.76 21.34
CA SER A 22 -5.47 0.90 22.43
C SER A 22 -6.55 -0.07 21.95
N ASP A 23 -7.06 -0.89 22.86
CA ASP A 23 -8.21 -1.74 22.62
C ASP A 23 -9.37 -0.97 21.94
N PRO A 24 -10.07 -1.59 20.97
CA PRO A 24 -9.97 -2.99 20.55
C PRO A 24 -8.94 -3.27 19.43
N ILE A 25 -7.99 -2.36 19.17
CA ILE A 25 -7.06 -2.47 18.03
C ILE A 25 -5.91 -3.43 18.36
N ALA A 26 -5.97 -4.65 17.80
CA ALA A 26 -4.95 -5.68 18.04
C ALA A 26 -3.72 -5.58 17.11
N CYS A 27 -3.90 -5.09 15.88
CA CYS A 27 -2.83 -5.01 14.87
C CYS A 27 -2.99 -3.75 14.02
N VAL A 28 -1.87 -3.09 13.71
CA VAL A 28 -1.82 -1.91 12.85
C VAL A 28 -0.82 -2.16 11.74
N TYR A 29 -1.28 -2.12 10.49
CA TYR A 29 -0.46 -2.36 9.31
C TYR A 29 -0.24 -1.05 8.57
N ASN A 30 1.00 -0.78 8.19
CA ASN A 30 1.34 0.34 7.33
C ASN A 30 2.04 -0.16 6.05
N PRO A 31 1.29 -0.38 4.95
CA PRO A 31 1.88 -0.84 3.68
C PRO A 31 2.86 0.16 3.07
N LEU A 32 2.81 1.43 3.45
CA LEU A 32 3.79 2.43 3.01
C LEU A 32 5.20 2.16 3.59
N VAL A 33 5.31 1.28 4.59
CA VAL A 33 6.57 0.80 5.17
C VAL A 33 6.99 -0.52 4.52
N TYR A 34 6.20 -1.58 4.69
CA TYR A 34 6.62 -2.93 4.29
C TYR A 34 6.42 -3.22 2.78
N ALA A 35 5.52 -2.49 2.10
CA ALA A 35 5.32 -2.56 0.65
C ALA A 35 5.87 -1.31 -0.07
N ARG A 36 6.81 -0.59 0.57
CA ARG A 36 7.35 0.69 0.08
C ARG A 36 7.93 0.64 -1.33
N ARG A 37 8.58 -0.47 -1.70
CA ARG A 37 9.19 -0.63 -3.04
C ARG A 37 8.13 -0.50 -4.13
N ALA A 38 7.06 -1.30 -4.04
CA ALA A 38 5.93 -1.25 -4.96
C ALA A 38 5.23 0.12 -4.94
N HIS A 39 4.98 0.69 -3.76
CA HIS A 39 4.32 2.00 -3.65
C HIS A 39 5.13 3.13 -4.31
N GLU A 40 6.44 3.19 -4.07
CA GLU A 40 7.29 4.20 -4.72
C GLU A 40 7.43 3.93 -6.22
N GLN A 41 7.45 2.67 -6.67
CA GLN A 41 7.44 2.33 -8.10
C GLN A 41 6.15 2.81 -8.77
N TYR A 42 4.98 2.61 -8.14
CA TYR A 42 3.70 3.12 -8.59
C TYR A 42 3.72 4.65 -8.76
N ILE A 43 4.21 5.38 -7.76
CA ILE A 43 4.33 6.84 -7.84
C ILE A 43 5.30 7.25 -8.97
N ARG A 44 6.47 6.60 -9.09
CA ARG A 44 7.46 6.93 -10.12
C ARG A 44 6.93 6.71 -11.54
N ARG A 45 6.14 5.64 -11.76
CA ARG A 45 5.58 5.31 -13.07
C ARG A 45 4.39 6.18 -13.46
N PHE A 46 3.47 6.43 -12.52
CA PHE A 46 2.14 6.94 -12.88
C PHE A 46 1.85 8.38 -12.42
N ALA A 47 2.65 8.95 -11.50
CA ALA A 47 2.43 10.32 -11.09
C ALA A 47 2.87 11.34 -12.16
N ARG A 48 1.90 12.07 -12.72
CA ARG A 48 2.11 13.13 -13.72
C ARG A 48 1.52 14.48 -13.30
N ARG A 49 1.96 15.56 -13.95
CA ARG A 49 1.34 16.89 -13.81
C ARG A 49 0.11 16.99 -14.70
N GLY A 50 -0.75 17.97 -14.41
CA GLY A 50 -1.92 18.28 -15.24
C GLY A 50 -3.02 17.21 -15.15
N VAL A 51 -3.11 16.50 -14.02
CA VAL A 51 -4.27 15.66 -13.75
C VAL A 51 -5.45 16.54 -13.36
N GLU A 52 -6.60 16.30 -13.97
CA GLU A 52 -7.84 17.05 -13.71
C GLU A 52 -8.60 16.52 -12.50
N SER A 53 -8.29 15.29 -12.08
CA SER A 53 -8.99 14.58 -11.02
C SER A 53 -8.05 13.70 -10.21
N VAL A 54 -8.38 13.57 -8.93
CA VAL A 54 -7.72 12.64 -8.00
C VAL A 54 -8.81 11.75 -7.43
N LEU A 55 -8.68 10.44 -7.66
CA LEU A 55 -9.53 9.45 -7.02
C LEU A 55 -8.95 9.14 -5.64
N LEU A 56 -9.79 9.23 -4.60
CA LEU A 56 -9.38 9.10 -3.21
C LEU A 56 -10.23 8.02 -2.52
N GLY A 57 -9.59 6.93 -2.10
CA GLY A 57 -10.19 5.92 -1.20
C GLY A 57 -10.10 6.33 0.27
N ILE A 58 -10.53 5.43 1.17
CA ILE A 58 -10.49 5.65 2.62
C ILE A 58 -9.17 5.12 3.22
N ASN A 59 -8.87 3.83 3.02
CA ASN A 59 -7.68 3.15 3.52
C ASN A 59 -7.40 1.86 2.73
N GLY A 60 -6.24 1.23 2.96
CA GLY A 60 -5.86 0.01 2.27
C GLY A 60 -6.67 -1.21 2.71
N GLY A 61 -7.33 -1.86 1.76
CA GLY A 61 -8.01 -3.14 1.99
C GLY A 61 -7.02 -4.30 2.21
N PRO A 62 -7.45 -5.39 2.88
CA PRO A 62 -6.59 -6.47 3.33
C PRO A 62 -6.03 -7.35 2.21
N PHE A 63 -6.65 -7.38 1.03
CA PHE A 63 -6.22 -8.20 -0.11
C PHE A 63 -5.74 -7.36 -1.30
N GLY A 64 -5.95 -6.04 -1.26
CA GLY A 64 -5.44 -5.09 -2.24
C GLY A 64 -4.18 -4.40 -1.74
N MET A 65 -4.31 -3.11 -1.38
CA MET A 65 -3.17 -2.26 -1.00
C MET A 65 -2.34 -2.80 0.16
N ALA A 66 -2.92 -3.54 1.11
CA ALA A 66 -2.15 -4.18 2.18
C ALA A 66 -1.19 -5.25 1.64
N GLN A 67 -1.49 -5.88 0.51
CA GLN A 67 -0.63 -6.88 -0.11
C GLN A 67 0.35 -6.23 -1.09
N THR A 68 -0.10 -5.24 -1.86
CA THR A 68 0.66 -4.73 -3.02
C THR A 68 1.31 -3.37 -2.80
N GLY A 69 0.89 -2.60 -1.79
CA GLY A 69 1.30 -1.21 -1.60
C GLY A 69 0.69 -0.21 -2.60
N VAL A 70 -0.15 -0.67 -3.54
CA VAL A 70 -0.79 0.17 -4.55
C VAL A 70 -2.24 0.49 -4.12
N PRO A 71 -2.71 1.76 -4.20
CA PRO A 71 -4.11 2.10 -3.90
C PRO A 71 -5.06 1.31 -4.80
N PHE A 72 -6.13 0.74 -4.21
CA PHE A 72 -7.02 -0.20 -4.92
C PHE A 72 -6.26 -1.37 -5.59
N GLY A 73 -5.10 -1.74 -5.04
CA GLY A 73 -4.16 -2.61 -5.73
C GLY A 73 -4.48 -4.09 -5.62
N GLU A 74 -5.52 -4.56 -6.31
CA GLU A 74 -5.77 -5.98 -6.54
C GLU A 74 -4.57 -6.62 -7.26
N VAL A 75 -4.15 -7.81 -6.80
CA VAL A 75 -2.85 -8.41 -7.16
C VAL A 75 -2.68 -8.60 -8.66
N HIS A 76 -3.69 -9.15 -9.35
CA HIS A 76 -3.62 -9.40 -10.78
C HIS A 76 -3.54 -8.10 -11.57
N HIS A 77 -4.34 -7.08 -11.23
CA HIS A 77 -4.27 -5.79 -11.91
C HIS A 77 -2.94 -5.07 -11.65
N VAL A 78 -2.40 -5.14 -10.45
CA VAL A 78 -1.10 -4.50 -10.15
C VAL A 78 0.04 -5.18 -10.90
N ARG A 79 0.09 -6.51 -10.92
CA ARG A 79 1.14 -7.26 -11.61
C ARG A 79 0.97 -7.22 -13.13
N ASP A 80 -0.20 -7.63 -13.61
CA ASP A 80 -0.40 -7.96 -15.03
C ASP A 80 -0.78 -6.73 -15.86
N TRP A 81 -1.43 -5.71 -15.26
CA TRP A 81 -1.82 -4.48 -15.96
C TRP A 81 -0.91 -3.28 -15.65
N LEU A 82 -0.61 -3.01 -14.38
CA LEU A 82 0.31 -1.92 -14.01
C LEU A 82 1.80 -2.32 -14.14
N GLY A 83 2.08 -3.61 -14.30
CA GLY A 83 3.44 -4.14 -14.47
C GLY A 83 4.33 -4.02 -13.23
N ILE A 84 3.72 -3.90 -12.04
CA ILE A 84 4.44 -3.69 -10.77
C ILE A 84 4.49 -5.02 -10.03
N GLU A 85 5.69 -5.51 -9.79
CA GLU A 85 5.96 -6.69 -8.99
C GLU A 85 7.27 -6.46 -8.25
N GLU A 86 7.18 -6.34 -6.94
CA GLU A 86 8.29 -5.95 -6.07
C GLU A 86 8.26 -6.79 -4.80
N LYS A 87 9.42 -6.95 -4.16
CA LYS A 87 9.49 -7.63 -2.87
C LYS A 87 8.66 -6.88 -1.81
N ILE A 88 7.70 -7.60 -1.22
CA ILE A 88 6.87 -7.15 -0.10
C ILE A 88 7.47 -7.72 1.20
N ASP A 89 7.85 -6.84 2.11
CA ASP A 89 8.28 -7.21 3.45
C ASP A 89 7.03 -7.38 4.36
N LYS A 90 7.23 -7.74 5.63
CA LYS A 90 6.14 -7.98 6.59
C LYS A 90 5.99 -6.85 7.62
N PRO A 91 4.77 -6.60 8.13
CA PRO A 91 4.62 -5.76 9.32
C PRO A 91 5.23 -6.45 10.56
N PRO A 92 5.58 -5.70 11.63
CA PRO A 92 6.19 -6.27 12.83
C PRO A 92 5.33 -7.31 13.55
N LEU A 93 4.01 -7.18 13.45
CA LEU A 93 3.02 -8.10 14.03
C LEU A 93 1.95 -8.37 12.99
N GLU A 94 1.71 -9.65 12.70
CA GLU A 94 0.64 -10.10 11.82
C GLU A 94 -0.47 -10.78 12.61
N HIS A 95 -1.72 -10.40 12.35
CA HIS A 95 -2.86 -11.18 12.79
C HIS A 95 -2.95 -12.46 11.94
N PRO A 96 -3.11 -13.67 12.52
CA PRO A 96 -3.11 -14.93 11.77
C PRO A 96 -4.16 -15.02 10.65
N LYS A 97 -5.30 -14.35 10.81
CA LYS A 97 -6.38 -14.27 9.79
C LYS A 97 -6.16 -13.18 8.71
N ARG A 98 -5.08 -12.40 8.79
CA ARG A 98 -4.72 -11.32 7.86
C ARG A 98 -3.21 -11.34 7.57
N PRO A 99 -2.66 -12.45 7.05
CA PRO A 99 -1.25 -12.50 6.68
C PRO A 99 -0.97 -11.58 5.48
N ILE A 100 0.23 -11.04 5.42
CA ILE A 100 0.80 -10.38 4.23
C ILE A 100 1.57 -11.45 3.44
N GLN A 101 1.02 -11.76 2.27
CA GLN A 101 1.57 -12.72 1.30
C GLN A 101 2.16 -11.98 0.07
N GLY A 102 1.95 -10.67 -0.03
CA GLY A 102 2.45 -9.89 -1.16
C GLY A 102 1.77 -10.28 -2.46
N PHE A 103 2.55 -10.38 -3.54
CA PHE A 103 2.06 -10.79 -4.87
C PHE A 103 1.68 -12.27 -4.97
N ASP A 104 1.99 -13.08 -3.95
CA ASP A 104 1.52 -14.48 -3.83
C ASP A 104 0.12 -14.58 -3.17
N CYS A 105 -0.50 -13.47 -2.81
CA CYS A 105 -1.85 -13.47 -2.24
C CYS A 105 -2.87 -13.99 -3.27
N ALA A 106 -3.43 -15.18 -3.01
CA ALA A 106 -4.41 -15.82 -3.88
C ALA A 106 -5.83 -15.21 -3.78
N ARG A 107 -6.04 -14.24 -2.87
CA ARG A 107 -7.33 -13.59 -2.69
C ARG A 107 -7.40 -12.33 -3.55
N SER A 108 -8.49 -12.19 -4.28
CA SER A 108 -8.80 -10.97 -5.02
C SER A 108 -9.55 -9.97 -4.14
N GLU A 109 -9.24 -8.69 -4.29
CA GLU A 109 -9.91 -7.58 -3.63
C GLU A 109 -10.95 -6.99 -4.59
N VAL A 110 -12.23 -7.32 -4.42
CA VAL A 110 -13.32 -6.96 -5.37
C VAL A 110 -13.47 -5.45 -5.58
N SER A 111 -13.08 -4.64 -4.60
CA SER A 111 -13.11 -3.18 -4.73
C SER A 111 -11.97 -2.60 -5.58
N GLY A 112 -10.92 -3.39 -5.83
CA GLY A 112 -9.70 -2.99 -6.52
C GLY A 112 -9.73 -3.25 -8.02
#